data_AF-A0A7L4PIE8-F1
#
_entry.id   AF-A0A7L4PIE8-F1
#
_cell.length_a   1.000
_cell.length_b   1.000
_cell.length_c   1.000
_cell.angle_alpha   90.00
_cell.angle_beta   90.00
_cell.angle_gamma   90.00
#
_symmetry.space_group_name_H-M   'P 1'
#
loop_
_entity.id
_entity.type
_entity.pdbx_description
1 polymer ?
#
loop_
_entity_poly.entity_id
_entity_poly.type
_entity_poly.pdbx_seq_one_letter_code
_entity_poly.pdbx_strand_id
1 'polypeptide(L)'
;KVSKEDFNFEGAILLEVDFSGMKIKNNLDFNHSVIRKNALFKKAKIDGNALFKKAKICGNALFIKATIGGDAWFKGAIVGGDAWFGGATIGSYARFAGATIGRSARFAGATIGRSARFGGTTIGGDVRFGGTTIGRNAWFKGATIGGDAWFKGAIIGVDAWFELATIGGNVRFEGATIGVNADFRGAKICKDASFDRTKIGEKIEFKDTTFKNPEAQKNACMTAKNIWKSLGDREKEDYYHYREMEAKRKQKNPIMKFLELPIQYVFGYGIYPFRVIAAWGLIVLLFALYFWIFNGVGKVGNGVENAESFLENFYFSIFTATTLGYGDYRPNPGHQLMAGILAIFGTFMWAAFITIFARKYMR
;
A
#
# COMPACT_ATOMS: atom_id res chain seq x y z
N LYS A 1 3.08 -15.18 49.65
CA LYS A 1 1.70 -15.64 49.95
C LYS A 1 0.87 -15.44 48.69
N VAL A 2 0.58 -16.50 47.95
CA VAL A 2 -0.39 -16.45 46.85
C VAL A 2 -1.76 -16.47 47.51
N SER A 3 -2.53 -15.39 47.39
CA SER A 3 -3.91 -15.39 47.87
C SER A 3 -4.70 -16.43 47.07
N LYS A 4 -5.77 -17.02 47.63
CA LYS A 4 -6.63 -17.99 46.93
C LYS A 4 -7.26 -17.45 45.62
N GLU A 5 -7.03 -16.18 45.29
CA GLU A 5 -7.62 -15.46 44.15
C GLU A 5 -6.56 -14.97 43.14
N ASP A 6 -5.27 -15.12 43.43
CA ASP A 6 -4.18 -14.77 42.52
C ASP A 6 -3.64 -16.01 41.79
N PHE A 7 -3.87 -16.08 40.49
CA PHE A 7 -3.36 -17.15 39.64
C PHE A 7 -2.04 -16.74 39.02
N ASN A 8 -0.95 -16.97 39.75
CA ASN A 8 0.41 -16.67 39.28
C ASN A 8 1.18 -17.96 38.92
N PHE A 9 1.45 -18.11 37.63
CA PHE A 9 2.24 -19.17 37.01
C PHE A 9 3.44 -18.59 36.23
N GLU A 10 3.95 -17.44 36.66
CA GLU A 10 5.13 -16.82 36.06
C GLU A 10 6.30 -17.81 36.03
N GLY A 11 6.92 -17.98 34.86
CA GLY A 11 8.05 -18.89 34.64
C GLY A 11 7.72 -20.39 34.77
N ALA A 12 6.47 -20.77 35.04
CA ALA A 12 6.08 -22.16 35.25
C ALA A 12 6.22 -23.00 33.96
N ILE A 13 6.51 -24.29 34.11
CA ILE A 13 6.49 -25.26 33.02
C ILE A 13 5.28 -26.18 33.25
N LEU A 14 4.29 -26.10 32.36
CA LEU A 14 3.00 -26.76 32.47
C LEU A 14 2.78 -27.67 31.25
N LEU A 15 2.16 -28.83 31.47
CA LEU A 15 1.83 -29.74 30.36
C LEU A 15 0.71 -29.15 29.51
N GLU A 16 -0.40 -28.79 30.15
CA GLU A 16 -1.61 -28.21 29.57
C GLU A 16 -2.26 -27.34 30.64
N VAL A 17 -2.98 -26.30 30.23
CA VAL A 17 -3.78 -25.49 31.15
C VAL A 17 -5.22 -25.40 30.65
N ASP A 18 -6.16 -25.61 31.55
CA ASP A 18 -7.58 -25.45 31.27
C ASP A 18 -8.27 -24.64 32.37
N PHE A 19 -8.68 -23.44 31.99
CA PHE A 19 -9.44 -22.48 32.78
C PHE A 19 -10.79 -22.20 32.12
N SER A 20 -11.27 -23.08 31.24
CA SER A 20 -12.53 -22.90 30.53
C SER A 20 -13.69 -22.75 31.52
N GLY A 21 -14.48 -21.69 31.35
CA GLY A 21 -15.61 -21.36 32.22
C GLY A 21 -15.24 -20.84 33.62
N MET A 22 -13.96 -20.77 33.98
CA MET A 22 -13.53 -20.29 35.30
C MET A 22 -13.75 -18.78 35.45
N LYS A 23 -14.00 -18.36 36.69
CA LYS A 23 -14.01 -16.95 37.10
C LYS A 23 -12.75 -16.65 37.88
N ILE A 24 -12.00 -15.64 37.44
CA ILE A 24 -10.72 -15.20 38.00
C ILE A 24 -10.88 -13.72 38.33
N LYS A 25 -10.87 -13.38 39.63
CA LYS A 25 -11.16 -12.02 40.11
C LYS A 25 -10.02 -11.02 39.84
N ASN A 26 -8.79 -11.51 39.78
CA ASN A 26 -7.60 -10.67 39.62
C ASN A 26 -6.92 -10.94 38.27
N ASN A 27 -5.63 -10.64 38.21
CA ASN A 27 -4.79 -10.98 37.07
C ASN A 27 -4.54 -12.49 37.03
N LEU A 28 -4.42 -12.98 35.80
CA LEU A 28 -3.93 -14.32 35.49
C LEU A 28 -2.54 -14.18 34.87
N ASP A 29 -1.52 -14.65 35.57
CA ASP A 29 -0.12 -14.47 35.18
C ASP A 29 0.49 -15.78 34.67
N PHE A 30 0.88 -15.79 33.39
CA PHE A 30 1.64 -16.82 32.69
C PHE A 30 2.88 -16.22 32.02
N ASN A 31 3.33 -15.04 32.44
CA ASN A 31 4.52 -14.41 31.89
C ASN A 31 5.71 -15.37 31.97
N HIS A 32 6.50 -15.43 30.90
CA HIS A 32 7.68 -16.31 30.82
C HIS A 32 7.43 -17.82 30.99
N SER A 33 6.17 -18.26 31.09
CA SER A 33 5.82 -19.67 31.28
C SER A 33 6.00 -20.49 29.99
N VAL A 34 6.11 -21.80 30.14
CA VAL A 34 6.12 -22.78 29.05
C VAL A 34 4.93 -23.72 29.21
N ILE A 35 3.99 -23.69 28.28
CA ILE A 35 2.85 -24.60 28.20
C ILE A 35 3.13 -25.57 27.03
N ARG A 36 3.32 -26.86 27.34
CA ARG A 36 3.78 -27.89 26.37
C ARG A 36 2.70 -28.33 25.39
N LYS A 37 1.42 -28.13 25.73
CA LYS A 37 0.26 -28.40 24.88
C LYS A 37 -0.57 -27.13 24.72
N ASN A 38 -1.87 -27.19 25.01
CA ASN A 38 -2.80 -26.08 24.82
C ASN A 38 -2.96 -25.24 26.08
N ALA A 39 -3.40 -24.00 25.86
CA ALA A 39 -3.88 -23.10 26.89
C ALA A 39 -5.36 -22.77 26.61
N LEU A 40 -6.26 -23.32 27.42
CA LEU A 40 -7.70 -23.31 27.19
C LEU A 40 -8.38 -22.34 28.16
N PHE A 41 -9.06 -21.33 27.62
CA PHE A 41 -9.75 -20.26 28.35
C PHE A 41 -11.15 -20.02 27.77
N LYS A 42 -11.78 -21.05 27.20
CA LYS A 42 -13.09 -20.91 26.54
C LYS A 42 -14.12 -20.43 27.55
N LYS A 43 -14.80 -19.31 27.27
CA LYS A 43 -15.77 -18.68 28.19
C LYS A 43 -15.23 -18.36 29.59
N ALA A 44 -13.91 -18.30 29.77
CA ALA A 44 -13.31 -17.86 31.03
C ALA A 44 -13.64 -16.39 31.27
N LYS A 45 -13.82 -16.00 32.54
CA LYS A 45 -14.02 -14.61 32.96
C LYS A 45 -12.86 -14.20 33.85
N ILE A 46 -12.01 -13.32 33.35
CA ILE A 46 -10.84 -12.75 34.04
C ILE A 46 -11.16 -11.28 34.27
N ASP A 47 -11.42 -10.87 35.51
CA ASP A 47 -11.78 -9.47 35.82
C ASP A 47 -10.56 -8.55 35.68
N GLY A 48 -9.33 -9.07 35.90
CA GLY A 48 -8.07 -8.38 35.66
C GLY A 48 -7.49 -8.60 34.26
N ASN A 49 -6.16 -8.65 34.19
CA ASN A 49 -5.39 -8.88 32.97
C ASN A 49 -5.09 -10.37 32.76
N ALA A 50 -4.99 -10.79 31.49
CA ALA A 50 -4.45 -12.09 31.10
C ALA A 50 -3.02 -11.88 30.57
N LEU A 51 -2.01 -12.23 31.37
CA LEU A 51 -0.60 -11.91 31.12
C LEU A 51 0.15 -13.13 30.58
N PHE A 52 0.65 -13.03 29.34
CA PHE A 52 1.39 -14.08 28.61
C PHE A 52 2.66 -13.50 27.97
N LYS A 53 3.23 -12.44 28.54
CA LYS A 53 4.43 -11.78 27.99
C LYS A 53 5.56 -12.79 27.92
N LYS A 54 6.15 -12.95 26.73
CA LYS A 54 7.22 -13.93 26.47
C LYS A 54 6.88 -15.38 26.89
N ALA A 55 5.61 -15.74 27.03
CA ALA A 55 5.19 -17.11 27.28
C ALA A 55 5.37 -17.97 26.01
N LYS A 56 5.64 -19.26 26.18
CA LYS A 56 5.72 -20.25 25.09
C LYS A 56 4.60 -21.27 25.23
N ILE A 57 3.60 -21.21 24.37
CA ILE A 57 2.51 -22.18 24.25
C ILE A 57 2.79 -23.03 23.02
N CYS A 58 3.11 -24.31 23.19
CA CYS A 58 3.50 -25.16 22.06
C CYS A 58 2.29 -25.58 21.19
N GLY A 59 1.11 -25.65 21.79
CA GLY A 59 -0.17 -25.88 21.11
C GLY A 59 -0.95 -24.60 20.87
N ASN A 60 -2.28 -24.66 21.07
CA ASN A 60 -3.19 -23.55 20.82
C ASN A 60 -3.41 -22.68 22.06
N ALA A 61 -3.67 -21.39 21.87
CA ALA A 61 -4.15 -20.46 22.90
C ALA A 61 -5.61 -20.09 22.61
N LEU A 62 -6.56 -20.67 23.33
CA LEU A 62 -8.01 -20.61 23.02
C LEU A 62 -8.80 -19.77 24.04
N PHE A 63 -9.08 -18.53 23.70
CA PHE A 63 -9.89 -17.56 24.46
C PHE A 63 -11.29 -17.33 23.85
N ILE A 64 -11.85 -18.38 23.24
CA ILE A 64 -13.14 -18.29 22.53
C ILE A 64 -14.24 -17.86 23.51
N LYS A 65 -14.92 -16.75 23.20
CA LYS A 65 -15.95 -16.14 24.06
C LYS A 65 -15.50 -15.84 25.50
N ALA A 66 -14.19 -15.67 25.73
CA ALA A 66 -13.65 -15.28 27.03
C ALA A 66 -13.90 -13.79 27.29
N THR A 67 -14.01 -13.41 28.57
CA THR A 67 -14.04 -12.01 29.01
C THR A 67 -12.76 -11.72 29.79
N ILE A 68 -12.01 -10.70 29.37
CA ILE A 68 -10.81 -10.18 30.03
C ILE A 68 -11.10 -8.72 30.35
N GLY A 69 -11.25 -8.35 31.61
CA GLY A 69 -11.61 -6.99 32.04
C GLY A 69 -10.49 -5.98 31.76
N GLY A 70 -9.24 -6.42 31.81
CA GLY A 70 -8.06 -5.62 31.49
C GLY A 70 -7.48 -5.90 30.10
N ASP A 71 -6.17 -6.07 30.07
CA ASP A 71 -5.37 -6.35 28.87
C ASP A 71 -5.20 -7.86 28.65
N ALA A 72 -5.25 -8.27 27.38
CA ALA A 72 -4.74 -9.57 26.93
C ALA A 72 -3.30 -9.37 26.42
N TRP A 73 -2.30 -9.72 27.23
CA TRP A 73 -0.91 -9.32 27.00
C TRP A 73 -0.01 -10.48 26.53
N PHE A 74 0.15 -10.63 25.22
CA PHE A 74 0.95 -11.64 24.53
C PHE A 74 2.24 -11.06 23.89
N LYS A 75 2.80 -9.97 24.41
CA LYS A 75 3.97 -9.31 23.80
C LYS A 75 5.16 -10.27 23.78
N GLY A 76 5.70 -10.54 22.60
CA GLY A 76 6.81 -11.47 22.40
C GLY A 76 6.49 -12.92 22.76
N ALA A 77 5.22 -13.29 22.92
CA ALA A 77 4.82 -14.68 23.16
C ALA A 77 5.05 -15.55 21.92
N ILE A 78 5.21 -16.85 22.12
CA ILE A 78 5.25 -17.85 21.05
C ILE A 78 4.05 -18.78 21.23
N VAL A 79 3.18 -18.84 20.23
CA VAL A 79 2.05 -19.79 20.17
C VAL A 79 2.29 -20.70 18.97
N GLY A 80 2.56 -21.99 19.18
CA GLY A 80 2.87 -22.93 18.10
C GLY A 80 1.67 -23.25 17.22
N GLY A 81 0.45 -23.20 17.78
CA GLY A 81 -0.81 -23.40 17.08
C GLY A 81 -1.54 -22.10 16.75
N ASP A 82 -2.86 -22.13 16.90
CA ASP A 82 -3.75 -20.98 16.73
C ASP A 82 -3.83 -20.13 18.01
N ALA A 83 -3.91 -18.81 17.85
CA ALA A 83 -4.33 -17.88 18.89
C ALA A 83 -5.77 -17.42 18.60
N TRP A 84 -6.74 -17.96 19.32
CA TRP A 84 -8.17 -17.80 18.99
C TRP A 84 -8.95 -17.07 20.08
N PHE A 85 -9.36 -15.84 19.78
CA PHE A 85 -10.14 -14.90 20.59
C PHE A 85 -11.53 -14.62 19.98
N GLY A 86 -12.10 -15.57 19.24
CA GLY A 86 -13.36 -15.37 18.52
C GLY A 86 -14.50 -15.10 19.49
N GLY A 87 -15.21 -13.99 19.29
CA GLY A 87 -16.27 -13.52 20.18
C GLY A 87 -15.82 -13.15 21.61
N ALA A 88 -14.52 -12.98 21.84
CA ALA A 88 -14.00 -12.57 23.15
C ALA A 88 -14.25 -11.08 23.42
N THR A 89 -14.34 -10.71 24.69
CA THR A 89 -14.38 -9.30 25.14
C THR A 89 -13.09 -8.99 25.89
N ILE A 90 -12.33 -8.00 25.42
CA ILE A 90 -11.10 -7.51 26.04
C ILE A 90 -11.32 -6.04 26.41
N GLY A 91 -11.36 -5.73 27.70
CA GLY A 91 -11.77 -4.41 28.20
C GLY A 91 -10.83 -3.28 27.82
N SER A 92 -9.55 -3.58 27.61
CA SER A 92 -8.53 -2.59 27.24
C SER A 92 -7.76 -2.99 25.98
N TYR A 93 -6.53 -3.51 26.09
CA TYR A 93 -5.67 -3.77 24.93
C TYR A 93 -5.51 -5.27 24.64
N ALA A 94 -5.58 -5.65 23.37
CA ALA A 94 -5.07 -6.93 22.88
C ALA A 94 -3.64 -6.73 22.37
N ARG A 95 -2.62 -7.10 23.16
CA ARG A 95 -1.20 -6.79 22.87
C ARG A 95 -0.44 -8.02 22.41
N PHE A 96 -0.21 -8.12 21.11
CA PHE A 96 0.57 -9.19 20.47
C PHE A 96 1.91 -8.72 19.93
N ALA A 97 2.30 -7.44 20.09
CA ALA A 97 3.51 -6.90 19.47
C ALA A 97 4.75 -7.82 19.62
N GLY A 98 5.40 -8.13 18.50
CA GLY A 98 6.56 -9.04 18.43
C GLY A 98 6.28 -10.52 18.72
N ALA A 99 5.02 -10.95 18.87
CA ALA A 99 4.67 -12.35 19.07
C ALA A 99 4.84 -13.18 17.80
N THR A 100 5.04 -14.48 17.97
CA THR A 100 5.03 -15.47 16.88
C THR A 100 3.84 -16.42 17.08
N ILE A 101 2.99 -16.53 16.07
CA ILE A 101 1.84 -17.44 16.03
C ILE A 101 2.04 -18.40 14.85
N GLY A 102 2.22 -19.68 15.12
CA GLY A 102 2.58 -20.68 14.10
C GLY A 102 1.47 -20.92 13.08
N ARG A 103 0.20 -20.76 13.47
CA ARG A 103 -0.96 -20.86 12.59
C ARG A 103 -1.70 -19.52 12.51
N SER A 104 -2.99 -19.47 12.86
CA SER A 104 -3.83 -18.28 12.67
C SER A 104 -4.04 -17.48 13.96
N ALA A 105 -4.21 -16.17 13.81
CA ALA A 105 -4.72 -15.28 14.84
C ALA A 105 -6.18 -14.93 14.53
N ARG A 106 -7.13 -15.42 15.34
CA ARG A 106 -8.57 -15.32 15.05
C ARG A 106 -9.28 -14.48 16.11
N PHE A 107 -9.74 -13.30 15.73
CA PHE A 107 -10.48 -12.36 16.56
C PHE A 107 -11.92 -12.16 16.09
N ALA A 108 -12.40 -12.87 15.06
CA ALA A 108 -13.72 -12.65 14.48
C ALA A 108 -14.85 -12.49 15.54
N GLY A 109 -15.62 -11.41 15.43
CA GLY A 109 -16.69 -11.05 16.37
C GLY A 109 -16.25 -10.60 17.77
N ALA A 110 -14.96 -10.41 18.03
CA ALA A 110 -14.46 -9.92 19.32
C ALA A 110 -14.67 -8.42 19.51
N THR A 111 -14.74 -8.00 20.77
CA THR A 111 -14.77 -6.60 21.20
C THR A 111 -13.49 -6.27 21.96
N ILE A 112 -12.76 -5.26 21.51
CA ILE A 112 -11.52 -4.76 22.12
C ILE A 112 -11.73 -3.30 22.51
N GLY A 113 -11.80 -3.00 23.81
CA GLY A 113 -12.21 -1.68 24.30
C GLY A 113 -11.28 -0.54 23.90
N ARG A 114 -9.98 -0.80 23.73
CA ARG A 114 -9.00 0.20 23.28
C ARG A 114 -8.36 -0.19 21.95
N SER A 115 -7.23 -0.91 21.95
CA SER A 115 -6.47 -1.14 20.72
C SER A 115 -5.98 -2.57 20.58
N ALA A 116 -5.99 -3.05 19.34
CA ALA A 116 -5.37 -4.30 18.93
C ALA A 116 -3.95 -4.00 18.43
N ARG A 117 -2.92 -4.54 19.08
CA ARG A 117 -1.51 -4.23 18.80
C ARG A 117 -0.75 -5.46 18.34
N PHE A 118 -0.60 -5.62 17.03
CA PHE A 118 0.10 -6.68 16.31
C PHE A 118 1.36 -6.18 15.59
N GLY A 119 1.92 -5.03 16.01
CA GLY A 119 3.14 -4.51 15.39
C GLY A 119 4.30 -5.50 15.48
N GLY A 120 4.97 -5.78 14.35
CA GLY A 120 6.09 -6.71 14.26
C GLY A 120 5.76 -8.17 14.59
N THR A 121 4.48 -8.58 14.60
CA THR A 121 4.12 -9.99 14.81
C THR A 121 4.45 -10.84 13.59
N THR A 122 4.80 -12.10 13.80
CA THR A 122 4.87 -13.12 12.73
C THR A 122 3.73 -14.12 12.92
N ILE A 123 2.88 -14.28 11.91
CA ILE A 123 1.71 -15.15 11.93
C ILE A 123 1.78 -16.05 10.70
N GLY A 124 1.91 -17.36 10.90
CA GLY A 124 2.14 -18.32 9.80
C GLY A 124 0.93 -18.50 8.88
N GLY A 125 -0.28 -18.33 9.41
CA GLY A 125 -1.54 -18.44 8.67
C GLY A 125 -2.33 -17.13 8.64
N ASP A 126 -3.65 -17.26 8.68
CA ASP A 126 -4.56 -16.11 8.56
C ASP A 126 -4.64 -15.24 9.81
N VAL A 127 -4.92 -13.96 9.59
CA VAL A 127 -5.41 -13.00 10.59
C VAL A 127 -6.87 -12.69 10.30
N ARG A 128 -7.77 -12.99 11.25
CA ARG A 128 -9.23 -12.82 11.06
C ARG A 128 -9.84 -11.90 12.10
N PHE A 129 -10.18 -10.69 11.70
CA PHE A 129 -10.88 -9.64 12.45
C PHE A 129 -12.29 -9.36 11.89
N GLY A 130 -12.88 -10.31 11.16
CA GLY A 130 -14.23 -10.13 10.60
C GLY A 130 -15.26 -9.82 11.69
N GLY A 131 -16.03 -8.72 11.53
CA GLY A 131 -17.03 -8.28 12.49
C GLY A 131 -16.51 -7.89 13.88
N THR A 132 -15.21 -7.60 14.03
CA THR A 132 -14.66 -7.13 15.32
C THR A 132 -14.95 -5.67 15.57
N THR A 133 -15.12 -5.29 16.83
CA THR A 133 -15.14 -3.88 17.28
C THR A 133 -13.87 -3.55 18.03
N ILE A 134 -13.11 -2.56 17.57
CA ILE A 134 -11.89 -2.04 18.20
C ILE A 134 -12.13 -0.56 18.53
N GLY A 135 -12.14 -0.21 19.82
CA GLY A 135 -12.56 1.13 20.27
C GLY A 135 -11.66 2.28 19.79
N ARG A 136 -10.39 2.01 19.50
CA ARG A 136 -9.43 2.98 18.96
C ARG A 136 -8.72 2.42 17.73
N ASN A 137 -7.47 1.95 17.91
CA ASN A 137 -6.60 1.63 16.79
C ASN A 137 -6.38 0.12 16.59
N ALA A 138 -6.18 -0.27 15.35
CA ALA A 138 -5.66 -1.56 14.94
C ALA A 138 -4.24 -1.39 14.37
N TRP A 139 -3.22 -1.91 15.06
CA TRP A 139 -1.82 -1.73 14.69
C TRP A 139 -1.19 -3.04 14.20
N PHE A 140 -0.87 -3.10 12.93
CA PHE A 140 -0.18 -4.18 12.22
C PHE A 140 1.12 -3.71 11.57
N LYS A 141 1.68 -2.57 12.00
CA LYS A 141 2.94 -2.02 11.47
C LYS A 141 4.06 -3.06 11.52
N GLY A 142 4.68 -3.35 10.38
CA GLY A 142 5.75 -4.34 10.23
C GLY A 142 5.34 -5.79 10.54
N ALA A 143 4.05 -6.10 10.64
CA ALA A 143 3.59 -7.46 10.84
C ALA A 143 3.82 -8.32 9.59
N THR A 144 4.18 -9.59 9.79
CA THR A 144 4.26 -10.60 8.73
C THR A 144 3.13 -11.60 8.92
N ILE A 145 2.24 -11.66 7.93
CA ILE A 145 1.06 -12.55 7.89
C ILE A 145 1.24 -13.48 6.69
N GLY A 146 1.41 -14.77 6.93
CA GLY A 146 1.63 -15.77 5.88
C GLY A 146 0.37 -16.06 5.06
N GLY A 147 -0.80 -15.98 5.70
CA GLY A 147 -2.11 -16.19 5.07
C GLY A 147 -2.85 -14.90 4.75
N ASP A 148 -4.17 -14.98 4.81
CA ASP A 148 -5.06 -13.87 4.52
C ASP A 148 -5.22 -12.91 5.72
N ALA A 149 -5.48 -11.64 5.44
CA ALA A 149 -5.83 -10.61 6.42
C ALA A 149 -7.29 -10.16 6.21
N TRP A 150 -8.21 -10.67 7.03
CA TRP A 150 -9.65 -10.44 6.89
C TRP A 150 -10.19 -9.49 7.96
N PHE A 151 -10.65 -8.32 7.53
CA PHE A 151 -11.28 -7.26 8.33
C PHE A 151 -12.71 -6.97 7.88
N LYS A 152 -13.34 -7.86 7.10
CA LYS A 152 -14.71 -7.71 6.59
C LYS A 152 -15.68 -7.34 7.72
N GLY A 153 -16.38 -6.21 7.56
CA GLY A 153 -17.34 -5.70 8.54
C GLY A 153 -16.75 -5.32 9.90
N ALA A 154 -15.43 -5.19 10.04
CA ALA A 154 -14.80 -4.71 11.26
C ALA A 154 -15.09 -3.23 11.50
N ILE A 155 -15.18 -2.82 12.76
CA ILE A 155 -15.29 -1.43 13.20
C ILE A 155 -14.02 -1.06 13.95
N ILE A 156 -13.27 -0.09 13.44
CA ILE A 156 -12.05 0.44 14.03
C ILE A 156 -12.30 1.91 14.34
N GLY A 157 -12.33 2.27 15.61
CA GLY A 157 -12.81 3.57 16.06
C GLY A 157 -11.95 4.76 15.60
N VAL A 158 -10.66 4.55 15.36
CA VAL A 158 -9.73 5.61 14.95
C VAL A 158 -8.90 5.15 13.76
N ASP A 159 -7.70 4.59 13.95
CA ASP A 159 -6.80 4.27 12.85
C ASP A 159 -6.53 2.78 12.66
N ALA A 160 -6.31 2.39 11.40
CA ALA A 160 -5.80 1.08 11.02
C ALA A 160 -4.42 1.22 10.36
N TRP A 161 -3.36 0.74 11.02
CA TRP A 161 -1.98 0.88 10.56
C TRP A 161 -1.40 -0.46 10.10
N PHE A 162 -1.10 -0.57 8.82
CA PHE A 162 -0.44 -1.69 8.14
C PHE A 162 0.89 -1.26 7.49
N GLU A 163 1.45 -0.13 7.91
CA GLU A 163 2.73 0.37 7.40
C GLU A 163 3.81 -0.73 7.46
N LEU A 164 4.51 -0.98 6.34
CA LEU A 164 5.54 -2.02 6.19
C LEU A 164 5.08 -3.46 6.50
N ALA A 165 3.77 -3.72 6.58
CA ALA A 165 3.26 -5.08 6.79
C ALA A 165 3.46 -5.94 5.54
N THR A 166 3.79 -7.22 5.72
CA THR A 166 3.83 -8.21 4.65
C THR A 166 2.67 -9.18 4.80
N ILE A 167 1.84 -9.29 3.76
CA ILE A 167 0.65 -10.14 3.73
C ILE A 167 0.78 -11.10 2.55
N GLY A 168 0.94 -12.38 2.85
CA GLY A 168 1.12 -13.47 1.89
C GLY A 168 -0.16 -13.85 1.13
N GLY A 169 -1.32 -13.58 1.74
CA GLY A 169 -2.64 -13.85 1.18
C GLY A 169 -3.40 -12.61 0.72
N ASN A 170 -4.73 -12.72 0.78
CA ASN A 170 -5.67 -11.68 0.41
C ASN A 170 -5.87 -10.67 1.56
N VAL A 171 -6.14 -9.41 1.20
CA VAL A 171 -6.53 -8.35 2.13
C VAL A 171 -7.99 -7.98 1.88
N ARG A 172 -8.83 -8.06 2.92
CA ARG A 172 -10.29 -7.91 2.79
C ARG A 172 -10.86 -6.98 3.83
N PHE A 173 -11.30 -5.80 3.41
CA PHE A 173 -11.92 -4.77 4.25
C PHE A 173 -13.40 -4.55 3.91
N GLU A 174 -14.05 -5.48 3.20
CA GLU A 174 -15.38 -5.20 2.64
C GLU A 174 -16.39 -4.87 3.74
N GLY A 175 -17.06 -3.71 3.61
CA GLY A 175 -18.01 -3.20 4.61
C GLY A 175 -17.41 -2.82 5.96
N ALA A 176 -16.09 -2.75 6.10
CA ALA A 176 -15.45 -2.28 7.33
C ALA A 176 -15.63 -0.76 7.52
N THR A 177 -15.60 -0.31 8.76
CA THR A 177 -15.61 1.11 9.15
C THR A 177 -14.32 1.45 9.89
N ILE A 178 -13.60 2.46 9.41
CA ILE A 178 -12.38 2.99 10.02
C ILE A 178 -12.63 4.48 10.30
N GLY A 179 -12.56 4.87 11.57
CA GLY A 179 -13.01 6.18 12.02
C GLY A 179 -12.23 7.35 11.45
N VAL A 180 -10.91 7.19 11.23
CA VAL A 180 -10.04 8.27 10.75
C VAL A 180 -9.18 7.78 9.58
N ASN A 181 -8.05 7.10 9.82
CA ASN A 181 -7.09 6.76 8.77
C ASN A 181 -6.88 5.26 8.57
N ALA A 182 -6.62 4.87 7.33
CA ALA A 182 -6.08 3.56 6.99
C ALA A 182 -4.72 3.71 6.28
N ASP A 183 -3.66 3.16 6.85
CA ASP A 183 -2.30 3.36 6.35
C ASP A 183 -1.64 2.03 5.95
N PHE A 184 -1.35 1.86 4.67
CA PHE A 184 -0.68 0.69 4.09
C PHE A 184 0.70 1.06 3.50
N ARG A 185 1.29 2.20 3.89
CA ARG A 185 2.56 2.67 3.31
C ARG A 185 3.64 1.62 3.38
N GLY A 186 4.30 1.36 2.25
CA GLY A 186 5.36 0.34 2.16
C GLY A 186 4.91 -1.11 2.42
N ALA A 187 3.62 -1.37 2.56
CA ALA A 187 3.11 -2.73 2.75
C ALA A 187 3.31 -3.58 1.49
N LYS A 188 3.35 -4.90 1.66
CA LYS A 188 3.44 -5.88 0.58
C LYS A 188 2.25 -6.81 0.61
N ILE A 189 1.43 -6.76 -0.44
CA ILE A 189 0.23 -7.59 -0.60
C ILE A 189 0.47 -8.58 -1.74
N CYS A 190 0.48 -9.88 -1.41
CA CYS A 190 0.89 -10.93 -2.35
C CYS A 190 -0.24 -11.54 -3.19
N LYS A 191 -1.51 -11.31 -2.82
CA LYS A 191 -2.68 -11.72 -3.61
C LYS A 191 -3.64 -10.54 -3.80
N ASP A 192 -4.93 -10.74 -3.58
CA ASP A 192 -5.96 -9.74 -3.83
C ASP A 192 -6.09 -8.72 -2.69
N ALA A 193 -6.62 -7.55 -3.02
CA ALA A 193 -6.97 -6.52 -2.05
C ALA A 193 -8.35 -5.94 -2.41
N SER A 194 -9.28 -6.00 -1.46
CA SER A 194 -10.63 -5.45 -1.62
C SER A 194 -10.99 -4.52 -0.47
N PHE A 195 -11.50 -3.35 -0.84
CA PHE A 195 -11.96 -2.30 0.05
C PHE A 195 -13.42 -1.92 -0.28
N ASP A 196 -14.18 -2.82 -0.90
CA ASP A 196 -15.54 -2.56 -1.34
C ASP A 196 -16.44 -2.14 -0.18
N ARG A 197 -17.14 -1.01 -0.33
CA ARG A 197 -18.01 -0.42 0.71
C ARG A 197 -17.29 -0.17 2.05
N THR A 198 -15.97 -0.06 2.05
CA THR A 198 -15.22 0.37 3.25
C THR A 198 -15.50 1.84 3.50
N LYS A 199 -15.85 2.18 4.74
CA LYS A 199 -16.01 3.57 5.18
C LYS A 199 -14.74 4.00 5.91
N ILE A 200 -14.14 5.09 5.46
CA ILE A 200 -12.93 5.66 6.06
C ILE A 200 -13.23 7.13 6.30
N GLY A 201 -13.04 7.60 7.53
CA GLY A 201 -13.44 8.96 7.92
C GLY A 201 -12.64 10.05 7.24
N GLU A 202 -11.31 9.87 7.13
CA GLU A 202 -10.44 10.84 6.48
C GLU A 202 -9.76 10.24 5.25
N LYS A 203 -8.69 9.47 5.42
CA LYS A 203 -7.83 9.07 4.30
C LYS A 203 -7.37 7.63 4.34
N ILE A 204 -7.03 7.14 3.16
CA ILE A 204 -6.32 5.88 2.95
C ILE A 204 -5.03 6.11 2.16
N GLU A 205 -3.95 5.45 2.58
CA GLU A 205 -2.63 5.62 1.96
C GLU A 205 -2.03 4.26 1.57
N PHE A 206 -1.66 4.12 0.29
CA PHE A 206 -0.91 3.00 -0.28
C PHE A 206 0.42 3.45 -0.91
N LYS A 207 1.00 4.58 -0.49
CA LYS A 207 2.32 5.02 -0.99
C LYS A 207 3.36 3.93 -0.77
N ASP A 208 4.15 3.62 -1.78
CA ASP A 208 5.18 2.56 -1.75
C ASP A 208 4.64 1.14 -1.45
N THR A 209 3.32 0.94 -1.43
CA THR A 209 2.71 -0.40 -1.29
C THR A 209 2.95 -1.21 -2.55
N THR A 210 3.45 -2.43 -2.40
CA THR A 210 3.63 -3.38 -3.49
C THR A 210 2.44 -4.34 -3.57
N PHE A 211 1.78 -4.38 -4.73
CA PHE A 211 0.73 -5.35 -5.04
C PHE A 211 1.28 -6.33 -6.08
N LYS A 212 1.24 -7.63 -5.79
CA LYS A 212 1.59 -8.65 -6.79
C LYS A 212 0.52 -8.78 -7.89
N ASN A 213 -0.76 -8.67 -7.51
CA ASN A 213 -1.86 -8.69 -8.48
C ASN A 213 -2.18 -7.26 -8.98
N PRO A 214 -2.13 -7.00 -10.30
CA PRO A 214 -2.59 -5.74 -10.86
C PRO A 214 -4.05 -5.39 -10.53
N GLU A 215 -4.96 -6.36 -10.41
CA GLU A 215 -6.35 -6.07 -10.05
C GLU A 215 -6.46 -5.55 -8.61
N ALA A 216 -5.66 -6.09 -7.69
CA ALA A 216 -5.55 -5.59 -6.32
C ALA A 216 -5.03 -4.14 -6.29
N GLN A 217 -4.00 -3.82 -7.09
CA GLN A 217 -3.49 -2.46 -7.22
C GLN A 217 -4.57 -1.51 -7.73
N LYS A 218 -5.29 -1.90 -8.79
CA LYS A 218 -6.36 -1.10 -9.37
C LYS A 218 -7.45 -0.81 -8.34
N ASN A 219 -7.98 -1.82 -7.66
CA ASN A 219 -9.06 -1.63 -6.69
C ASN A 219 -8.64 -0.74 -5.52
N ALA A 220 -7.46 -0.98 -4.95
CA ALA A 220 -6.91 -0.16 -3.88
C ALA A 220 -6.69 1.30 -4.32
N CYS A 221 -6.10 1.53 -5.50
CA CYS A 221 -5.86 2.88 -6.02
C CYS A 221 -7.17 3.59 -6.40
N MET A 222 -8.18 2.88 -6.90
CA MET A 222 -9.50 3.45 -7.16
C MET A 222 -10.15 3.97 -5.88
N THR A 223 -10.12 3.18 -4.80
CA THR A 223 -10.63 3.59 -3.49
C THR A 223 -9.89 4.81 -2.97
N ALA A 224 -8.55 4.78 -2.99
CA ALA A 224 -7.74 5.90 -2.53
C ALA A 224 -7.98 7.17 -3.34
N LYS A 225 -7.97 7.08 -4.68
CA LYS A 225 -8.25 8.20 -5.58
C LYS A 225 -9.58 8.87 -5.26
N ASN A 226 -10.65 8.10 -5.08
CA ASN A 226 -11.98 8.65 -4.81
C ASN A 226 -12.03 9.39 -3.46
N ILE A 227 -11.34 8.87 -2.44
CA ILE A 227 -11.25 9.52 -1.12
C ILE A 227 -10.46 10.81 -1.22
N TRP A 228 -9.26 10.79 -1.81
CA TRP A 228 -8.43 11.99 -1.94
C TRP A 228 -9.07 13.07 -2.81
N LYS A 229 -9.81 12.67 -3.85
CA LYS A 229 -10.65 13.57 -4.64
C LYS A 229 -11.71 14.27 -3.77
N SER A 230 -12.39 13.54 -2.88
CA SER A 230 -13.37 14.13 -1.98
C SER A 230 -12.77 15.06 -0.93
N LEU A 231 -11.50 14.86 -0.57
CA LEU A 231 -10.74 15.75 0.32
C LEU A 231 -10.15 16.98 -0.39
N GLY A 232 -10.16 17.02 -1.72
CA GLY A 232 -9.57 18.11 -2.51
C GLY A 232 -8.04 18.07 -2.64
N ASP A 233 -7.37 17.00 -2.20
CA ASP A 233 -5.92 16.83 -2.39
C ASP A 233 -5.62 16.27 -3.78
N ARG A 234 -5.29 17.18 -4.69
CA ARG A 234 -5.06 16.89 -6.11
C ARG A 234 -3.78 16.11 -6.35
N GLU A 235 -2.73 16.36 -5.58
CA GLU A 235 -1.46 15.66 -5.75
C GLU A 235 -1.61 14.18 -5.43
N LYS A 236 -2.35 13.88 -4.36
CA LYS A 236 -2.67 12.49 -3.98
C LYS A 236 -3.63 11.84 -4.95
N GLU A 237 -4.69 12.54 -5.37
CA GLU A 237 -5.62 12.05 -6.40
C GLU A 237 -4.85 11.63 -7.66
N ASP A 238 -4.00 12.51 -8.17
CA ASP A 238 -3.17 12.28 -9.35
C ASP A 238 -2.23 11.09 -9.18
N TYR A 239 -1.54 10.99 -8.03
CA TYR A 239 -0.69 9.84 -7.73
C TYR A 239 -1.45 8.51 -7.80
N TYR A 240 -2.64 8.44 -7.19
CA TYR A 240 -3.45 7.22 -7.22
C TYR A 240 -4.08 6.96 -8.60
N HIS A 241 -4.45 8.00 -9.34
CA HIS A 241 -4.91 7.87 -10.71
C HIS A 241 -3.81 7.28 -11.62
N TYR A 242 -2.57 7.75 -11.50
CA TYR A 242 -1.43 7.21 -12.25
C TYR A 242 -1.25 5.71 -11.98
N ARG A 243 -1.26 5.31 -10.70
CA ARG A 243 -1.10 3.91 -10.29
C ARG A 243 -2.27 3.02 -10.68
N GLU A 244 -3.49 3.54 -10.68
CA GLU A 244 -4.66 2.84 -11.21
C GLU A 244 -4.50 2.55 -12.71
N MET A 245 -4.07 3.55 -13.50
CA MET A 245 -3.89 3.41 -14.94
C MET A 245 -2.74 2.44 -15.27
N GLU A 246 -1.65 2.50 -14.51
CA GLU A 246 -0.56 1.51 -14.61
C GLU A 246 -1.08 0.08 -14.38
N ALA A 247 -1.93 -0.12 -13.36
CA ALA A 247 -2.53 -1.41 -13.07
C ALA A 247 -3.44 -1.90 -14.20
N LYS A 248 -4.28 -1.00 -14.75
CA LYS A 248 -5.13 -1.30 -15.93
C LYS A 248 -4.29 -1.71 -17.13
N ARG A 249 -3.19 -1.01 -17.43
CA ARG A 249 -2.27 -1.39 -18.51
C ARG A 249 -1.74 -2.79 -18.31
N LYS A 250 -1.24 -3.12 -17.11
CA LYS A 250 -0.65 -4.44 -16.79
C LYS A 250 -1.60 -5.61 -17.02
N GLN A 251 -2.91 -5.39 -17.07
CA GLN A 251 -3.93 -6.41 -17.35
C GLN A 251 -4.27 -6.59 -18.84
N LYS A 252 -3.88 -5.66 -19.72
CA LYS A 252 -4.20 -5.72 -21.17
C LYS A 252 -3.37 -6.79 -21.89
N ASN A 253 -3.69 -7.07 -23.14
CA ASN A 253 -2.88 -7.95 -24.00
C ASN A 253 -1.48 -7.34 -24.26
N PRO A 254 -0.44 -8.15 -24.55
CA PRO A 254 0.95 -7.69 -24.66
C PRO A 254 1.15 -6.52 -25.64
N ILE A 255 0.48 -6.54 -26.80
CA ILE A 255 0.55 -5.46 -27.81
C ILE A 255 0.05 -4.14 -27.21
N MET A 256 -1.10 -4.16 -26.55
CA MET A 256 -1.66 -2.98 -25.91
C MET A 256 -0.79 -2.49 -24.75
N LYS A 257 -0.17 -3.40 -23.97
CA LYS A 257 0.79 -3.00 -22.92
C LYS A 257 1.96 -2.19 -23.46
N PHE A 258 2.44 -2.57 -24.66
CA PHE A 258 3.55 -1.91 -25.34
C PHE A 258 3.13 -0.56 -25.92
N LEU A 259 2.00 -0.49 -26.63
CA LEU A 259 1.48 0.75 -27.22
C LEU A 259 1.16 1.82 -26.17
N GLU A 260 0.85 1.43 -24.93
CA GLU A 260 0.60 2.37 -23.83
C GLU A 260 1.86 2.82 -23.09
N LEU A 261 3.06 2.32 -23.42
CA LEU A 261 4.30 2.75 -22.77
C LEU A 261 4.57 4.26 -22.97
N PRO A 262 4.42 4.85 -24.17
CA PRO A 262 4.55 6.30 -24.34
C PRO A 262 3.51 7.06 -23.49
N ILE A 263 2.27 6.56 -23.41
CA ILE A 263 1.21 7.14 -22.57
C ILE A 263 1.61 7.16 -21.09
N GLN A 264 2.26 6.09 -20.60
CA GLN A 264 2.73 6.01 -19.22
C GLN A 264 3.94 6.89 -18.93
N TYR A 265 4.96 6.87 -19.81
CA TYR A 265 6.26 7.48 -19.52
C TYR A 265 6.36 8.93 -20.01
N VAL A 266 5.87 9.23 -21.21
CA VAL A 266 5.90 10.60 -21.78
C VAL A 266 4.77 11.43 -21.20
N PHE A 267 3.54 10.95 -21.33
CA PHE A 267 2.36 11.72 -20.94
C PHE A 267 1.97 11.55 -19.47
N GLY A 268 2.45 10.50 -18.81
CA GLY A 268 2.11 10.25 -17.42
C GLY A 268 0.62 9.98 -17.20
N TYR A 269 -0.08 9.40 -18.19
CA TYR A 269 -1.55 9.34 -18.23
C TYR A 269 -2.25 10.71 -18.10
N GLY A 270 -1.56 11.77 -18.55
CA GLY A 270 -2.07 13.14 -18.56
C GLY A 270 -1.97 13.86 -17.21
N ILE A 271 -0.97 13.50 -16.39
CA ILE A 271 -0.76 14.02 -15.03
C ILE A 271 0.56 14.81 -14.90
N TYR A 272 1.58 14.49 -15.71
CA TYR A 272 2.94 15.01 -15.53
C TYR A 272 3.38 15.87 -16.73
N PRO A 273 3.06 17.17 -16.76
CA PRO A 273 3.36 18.03 -17.92
C PRO A 273 4.85 18.16 -18.19
N PHE A 274 5.69 18.19 -17.16
CA PHE A 274 7.15 18.30 -17.32
C PHE A 274 7.80 17.05 -17.94
N ARG A 275 7.16 15.87 -17.88
CA ARG A 275 7.64 14.68 -18.61
C ARG A 275 7.49 14.86 -20.12
N VAL A 276 6.45 15.58 -20.55
CA VAL A 276 6.23 15.93 -21.96
C VAL A 276 7.30 16.88 -22.46
N ILE A 277 7.62 17.93 -21.70
CA ILE A 277 8.72 18.87 -22.04
C ILE A 277 10.05 18.13 -22.10
N ALA A 278 10.35 17.28 -21.12
CA ALA A 278 11.60 16.51 -21.10
C ALA A 278 11.72 15.58 -22.32
N ALA A 279 10.63 14.88 -22.67
CA ALA A 279 10.60 14.02 -23.86
C ALA A 279 10.72 14.83 -25.17
N TRP A 280 10.08 15.99 -25.24
CA TRP A 280 10.20 16.92 -26.36
C TRP A 280 11.65 17.39 -26.52
N GLY A 281 12.28 17.87 -25.44
CA GLY A 281 13.67 18.31 -25.46
C GLY A 281 14.65 17.20 -25.85
N LEU A 282 14.43 15.98 -25.35
CA LEU A 282 15.23 14.81 -25.75
C LEU A 282 15.11 14.51 -27.25
N ILE A 283 13.90 14.59 -27.82
CA ILE A 283 13.70 14.34 -29.25
C ILE A 283 14.32 15.46 -30.10
N VAL A 284 14.20 16.72 -29.68
CA VAL A 284 14.88 17.84 -30.33
C VAL A 284 16.40 17.63 -30.34
N LEU A 285 16.98 17.19 -29.22
CA LEU A 285 18.41 16.86 -29.14
C LEU A 285 18.81 15.71 -30.08
N LEU A 286 17.99 14.65 -30.17
CA LEU A 286 18.25 13.52 -31.06
C LEU A 286 18.19 13.91 -32.54
N PHE A 287 17.24 14.75 -32.92
CA PHE A 287 17.16 15.28 -34.29
C PHE A 287 18.29 16.26 -34.60
N ALA A 288 18.69 17.10 -33.64
CA ALA A 288 19.85 17.96 -33.79
C ALA A 288 21.14 17.14 -34.04
N LEU A 289 21.31 16.05 -33.29
CA LEU A 289 22.42 15.12 -33.48
C LEU A 289 22.36 14.45 -34.86
N TYR A 290 21.18 14.02 -35.30
CA TYR A 290 20.96 13.47 -36.64
C TYR A 290 21.36 14.48 -37.73
N PHE A 291 20.84 15.70 -37.68
CA PHE A 291 21.14 16.71 -38.70
C PHE A 291 22.62 17.09 -38.72
N TRP A 292 23.27 17.11 -37.56
CA TRP A 292 24.71 17.36 -37.48
C TRP A 292 25.53 16.23 -38.10
N ILE A 293 25.25 14.96 -37.77
CA ILE A 293 26.01 13.80 -38.29
C ILE A 293 25.87 13.66 -39.81
N PHE A 294 24.68 13.92 -40.35
CA PHE A 294 24.39 13.71 -41.76
C PHE A 294 24.50 14.98 -42.61
N ASN A 295 25.00 16.09 -42.06
CA ASN A 295 25.02 17.39 -42.73
C ASN A 295 23.65 17.77 -43.32
N GLY A 296 22.60 17.59 -42.52
CA GLY A 296 21.22 17.69 -42.97
C GLY A 296 20.64 19.11 -43.03
N VAL A 297 21.38 20.11 -42.58
CA VAL A 297 20.96 21.53 -42.54
C VAL A 297 21.98 22.40 -43.26
N GLY A 298 21.49 23.27 -44.13
CA GLY A 298 22.27 24.27 -44.85
C GLY A 298 21.89 25.69 -44.44
N LYS A 299 22.86 26.60 -44.51
CA LYS A 299 22.67 28.04 -44.31
C LYS A 299 22.03 28.66 -45.55
N VAL A 300 21.16 29.65 -45.35
CA VAL A 300 20.53 30.39 -46.45
C VAL A 300 21.36 31.65 -46.72
N GLY A 301 22.13 31.64 -47.82
CA GLY A 301 23.04 32.72 -48.24
C GLY A 301 23.64 32.49 -49.65
N ASN A 302 24.60 33.33 -50.08
CA ASN A 302 25.22 33.31 -51.42
C ASN A 302 26.17 32.11 -51.69
N GLY A 303 26.00 31.01 -50.96
CA GLY A 303 26.75 29.76 -51.09
C GLY A 303 26.00 28.61 -50.42
N VAL A 304 26.16 27.39 -50.94
CA VAL A 304 25.61 26.17 -50.31
C VAL A 304 26.56 25.74 -49.18
N GLU A 305 26.53 26.47 -48.07
CA GLU A 305 27.29 26.13 -46.87
C GLU A 305 26.43 25.33 -45.89
N ASN A 306 27.00 24.25 -45.34
CA ASN A 306 26.33 23.42 -44.34
C ASN A 306 26.46 24.04 -42.94
N ALA A 307 25.53 23.72 -42.05
CA ALA A 307 25.64 24.03 -40.64
C ALA A 307 26.68 23.10 -39.98
N GLU A 308 27.90 23.60 -39.74
CA GLU A 308 29.02 22.80 -39.23
C GLU A 308 28.92 22.54 -37.73
N SER A 309 28.32 23.47 -36.99
CA SER A 309 28.23 23.40 -35.53
C SER A 309 26.99 22.62 -35.08
N PHE A 310 27.16 21.80 -34.04
CA PHE A 310 26.03 21.17 -33.34
C PHE A 310 25.02 22.23 -32.84
N LEU A 311 25.49 23.39 -32.39
CA LEU A 311 24.60 24.46 -31.89
C LEU A 311 23.70 25.03 -32.98
N GLU A 312 24.18 25.12 -34.22
CA GLU A 312 23.39 25.58 -35.37
C GLU A 312 22.30 24.55 -35.72
N ASN A 313 22.64 23.26 -35.72
CA ASN A 313 21.70 22.16 -35.95
C ASN A 313 20.68 22.02 -34.80
N PHE A 314 21.09 22.29 -33.57
CA PHE A 314 20.21 22.33 -32.40
C PHE A 314 19.26 23.52 -32.44
N TYR A 315 19.76 24.70 -32.80
CA TYR A 315 18.96 25.90 -33.06
C TYR A 315 17.90 25.60 -34.12
N PHE A 316 18.28 25.07 -35.29
CA PHE A 316 17.34 24.68 -36.34
C PHE A 316 16.27 23.69 -35.85
N SER A 317 16.67 22.69 -35.06
CA SER A 317 15.76 21.66 -34.55
C SER A 317 14.73 22.24 -33.57
N ILE A 318 15.12 23.18 -32.70
CA ILE A 318 14.17 23.87 -31.81
C ILE A 318 13.13 24.62 -32.64
N PHE A 319 13.56 25.47 -33.59
CA PHE A 319 12.63 26.31 -34.36
C PHE A 319 11.74 25.52 -35.31
N THR A 320 12.24 24.40 -35.82
CA THR A 320 11.43 23.45 -36.59
C THR A 320 10.38 22.79 -35.70
N ALA A 321 10.76 22.32 -34.50
CA ALA A 321 9.84 21.68 -33.56
C ALA A 321 8.82 22.64 -32.93
N THR A 322 9.12 23.95 -32.87
CA THR A 322 8.16 24.98 -32.45
C THR A 322 7.39 25.58 -33.62
N THR A 323 7.65 25.15 -34.86
CA THR A 323 7.02 25.65 -36.10
C THR A 323 7.21 27.14 -36.39
N LEU A 324 8.20 27.80 -35.77
CA LEU A 324 8.45 29.23 -35.93
C LEU A 324 9.15 29.58 -37.25
N GLY A 325 10.15 28.78 -37.66
CA GLY A 325 10.84 28.90 -38.94
C GLY A 325 11.41 30.28 -39.29
N TYR A 326 12.53 30.69 -38.70
CA TYR A 326 13.12 32.03 -38.94
C TYR A 326 13.77 32.24 -40.32
N GLY A 327 14.00 31.18 -41.09
CA GLY A 327 14.48 31.29 -42.49
C GLY A 327 15.99 31.35 -42.69
N ASP A 328 16.78 31.44 -41.62
CA ASP A 328 18.27 31.46 -41.71
C ASP A 328 18.87 30.11 -42.15
N TYR A 329 18.13 29.02 -41.91
CA TYR A 329 18.55 27.65 -42.15
C TYR A 329 17.46 26.89 -42.91
N ARG A 330 17.87 26.00 -43.81
CA ARG A 330 16.97 25.11 -44.56
C ARG A 330 17.46 23.65 -44.49
N PRO A 331 16.55 22.67 -44.46
CA PRO A 331 16.94 21.27 -44.57
C PRO A 331 17.52 21.01 -45.97
N ASN A 332 18.67 20.32 -46.01
CA ASN A 332 19.29 19.89 -47.26
C ASN A 332 18.43 18.85 -47.98
N PRO A 333 18.59 18.69 -49.32
CA PRO A 333 17.89 17.65 -50.07
C PRO A 333 18.06 16.27 -49.43
N GLY A 334 16.97 15.53 -49.26
CA GLY A 334 16.95 14.22 -48.58
C GLY A 334 16.62 14.28 -47.07
N HIS A 335 16.80 15.42 -46.40
CA HIS A 335 16.51 15.57 -44.96
C HIS A 335 15.20 16.32 -44.67
N GLN A 336 14.53 16.83 -45.71
CA GLN A 336 13.26 17.56 -45.62
C GLN A 336 12.15 16.76 -44.91
N LEU A 337 12.06 15.44 -45.18
CA LEU A 337 11.09 14.57 -44.51
C LEU A 337 11.32 14.52 -43.00
N MET A 338 12.58 14.46 -42.56
CA MET A 338 12.92 14.43 -41.13
C MET A 338 12.60 15.75 -40.45
N ALA A 339 12.85 16.89 -41.11
CA ALA A 339 12.42 18.19 -40.62
C ALA A 339 10.87 18.27 -40.51
N GLY A 340 10.16 17.73 -41.51
CA GLY A 340 8.69 17.62 -41.47
C GLY A 340 8.18 16.75 -40.31
N ILE A 341 8.79 15.59 -40.07
CA ILE A 341 8.46 14.71 -38.94
C ILE A 341 8.68 15.43 -37.60
N LEU A 342 9.81 16.13 -37.46
CA LEU A 342 10.11 16.91 -36.25
C LEU A 342 9.08 18.02 -36.01
N ALA A 343 8.68 18.73 -37.06
CA ALA A 343 7.66 19.77 -36.97
C ALA A 343 6.29 19.22 -36.55
N ILE A 344 5.84 18.12 -37.17
CA ILE A 344 4.59 17.45 -36.81
C ILE A 344 4.64 16.98 -35.35
N PHE A 345 5.72 16.31 -34.97
CA PHE A 345 5.91 15.81 -33.61
C PHE A 345 5.88 16.95 -32.58
N GLY A 346 6.60 18.05 -32.86
CA GLY A 346 6.64 19.24 -32.02
C GLY A 346 5.27 19.84 -31.78
N THR A 347 4.45 19.98 -32.83
CA THR A 347 3.06 20.46 -32.74
C THR A 347 2.21 19.59 -31.81
N PHE A 348 2.27 18.26 -31.97
CA PHE A 348 1.52 17.34 -31.09
C PHE A 348 1.98 17.41 -29.63
N MET A 349 3.29 17.52 -29.39
CA MET A 349 3.84 17.61 -28.04
C MET A 349 3.45 18.90 -27.33
N TRP A 350 3.44 20.04 -28.04
CA TRP A 350 2.95 21.31 -27.49
C TRP A 350 1.47 21.25 -27.13
N ALA A 351 0.64 20.69 -28.03
CA ALA A 351 -0.78 20.49 -27.74
C ALA A 351 -0.99 19.59 -26.50
N ALA A 352 -0.24 18.50 -26.40
CA ALA A 352 -0.30 17.61 -25.24
C ALA A 352 0.17 18.28 -23.95
N PHE A 353 1.27 19.04 -24.00
CA PHE A 353 1.78 19.80 -22.85
C PHE A 353 0.73 20.78 -22.34
N ILE A 354 0.18 21.62 -23.23
CA ILE A 354 -0.84 22.62 -22.86
C ILE A 354 -2.07 21.94 -22.25
N THR A 355 -2.54 20.84 -22.85
CA THR A 355 -3.70 20.07 -22.34
C THR A 355 -3.46 19.54 -20.93
N ILE A 356 -2.29 18.96 -20.69
CA ILE A 356 -1.94 18.38 -19.39
C ILE A 356 -1.68 19.47 -18.34
N PHE A 357 -1.01 20.55 -18.74
CA PHE A 357 -0.74 21.70 -17.89
C PHE A 357 -2.06 22.37 -17.45
N ALA A 358 -2.96 22.61 -18.39
CA ALA A 358 -4.29 23.15 -18.14
C ALA A 358 -5.08 22.28 -17.15
N ARG A 359 -5.14 20.97 -17.41
CA ARG A 359 -5.81 20.01 -16.54
C ARG A 359 -5.28 20.04 -15.11
N LYS A 360 -3.96 20.22 -14.94
CA LYS A 360 -3.32 20.15 -13.63
C LYS A 360 -3.45 21.44 -12.82
N TYR A 361 -3.24 22.59 -13.45
CA TYR A 361 -3.10 23.86 -12.74
C TYR A 361 -4.31 24.79 -12.84
N MET A 362 -5.21 24.59 -13.80
CA MET A 362 -6.35 25.49 -14.02
C MET A 362 -7.71 24.89 -13.63
N ARG A 363 -7.73 23.67 -13.07
CA ARG A 363 -8.96 22.94 -12.73
C ARG A 363 -9.38 23.13 -11.29
#